data_AF-A0A9N8D1E8-F1
#
_entry.id   AF-A0A9N8D1E8-F1
#
_cell.length_a   1.000
_cell.length_b   1.000
_cell.length_c   1.000
_cell.angle_alpha   90.00
_cell.angle_beta   90.00
_cell.angle_gamma   90.00
#
_symmetry.space_group_name_H-M   'P 1'
#
loop_
_entity.id
_entity.type
_entity.pdbx_description
1 polymer ?
#
loop_
_entity_poly.entity_id
_entity_poly.type
_entity_poly.pdbx_seq_one_letter_code
_entity_poly.pdbx_strand_id
1 'polypeptide(L)'
;MPPGRFAINDLYPTSYSGDLEVTIEEANGTVRSFIQPFSAVPMMQRAGTLKYSVDIGKYNVDGARRKPNFAQASAIYGLPYNLSVYGGFLVSQDYQAYTIGAGVNLGKIGAISTDITEASVQLIDKKSAKGQAYRIQYSKYIPNTGTSFSLASYRYSTKNYYDFSDLNNYLYNMGRKKQQFQASVSQSLDEIGYLSVNGYQQYYWDKSGSDKSLTMSFSSNYNLLNYSVAYSYIKQDYSKTNDQMLSFNLSIPFDLGRKNNWANYSYSTSKNGDSISSLSFNGMQLVDNNLQYNLTQRHNHSRNEFSSSVSANYIVSSGEYSLGYNYDPKYHAIDFSATGALLLHSGGLTTSRTIYDSAVLVKAEDIDNLKVNNAQSLYTNSSGYAVIPTVTRYERNKISVDTATLSGNNDVAINTTTVVPTQGAIVLANFQAKRGARVLLKLKYAGKAIAFGTQVSVMESEEQVTGGIVANDGEVYLSGVPEQSKIIVKWGNGNNQQCTVPLLLSLENEKIQFIERVCE
;
A
#
# COMPACT_ATOMS: atom_id res chain seq x y z
N MET A 1 -34.11 2.33 -0.56
CA MET A 1 -34.14 0.89 -0.87
C MET A 1 -35.54 0.55 -1.37
N PRO A 2 -35.72 -0.40 -2.31
CA PRO A 2 -37.06 -0.87 -2.68
C PRO A 2 -37.83 -1.38 -1.46
N PRO A 3 -39.17 -1.28 -1.43
CA PRO A 3 -39.97 -1.76 -0.31
C PRO A 3 -39.84 -3.30 -0.18
N GLY A 4 -39.44 -3.78 1.00
CA GLY A 4 -39.28 -5.21 1.27
C GLY A 4 -38.02 -5.55 2.07
N ARG A 5 -37.69 -6.85 2.13
CA ARG A 5 -36.45 -7.31 2.76
C ARG A 5 -35.25 -6.89 1.93
N PHE A 6 -34.23 -6.35 2.57
CA PHE A 6 -32.97 -5.98 1.95
C PHE A 6 -31.79 -6.52 2.75
N ALA A 7 -30.64 -6.70 2.10
CA ALA A 7 -29.37 -7.07 2.72
C ALA A 7 -28.26 -6.19 2.16
N ILE A 8 -27.41 -5.66 3.05
CA ILE A 8 -26.25 -4.83 2.70
C ILE A 8 -25.01 -5.71 2.90
N ASN A 9 -24.33 -6.09 1.82
CA ASN A 9 -23.18 -7.00 1.82
C ASN A 9 -21.86 -6.35 1.36
N ASP A 10 -21.92 -5.07 1.00
CA ASP A 10 -20.89 -4.24 0.38
C ASP A 10 -20.19 -3.27 1.35
N LEU A 11 -20.36 -3.46 2.66
CA LEU A 11 -19.63 -2.68 3.66
C LEU A 11 -18.11 -2.94 3.54
N TYR A 12 -17.27 -1.93 3.75
CA TYR A 12 -15.82 -2.14 3.82
C TYR A 12 -15.44 -2.90 5.11
N PRO A 13 -14.45 -3.81 5.08
CA PRO A 13 -14.00 -4.53 6.27
C PRO A 13 -13.22 -3.58 7.19
N THR A 14 -13.93 -2.91 8.09
CA THR A 14 -13.35 -2.03 9.10
C THR A 14 -13.26 -2.76 10.44
N SER A 15 -12.35 -3.74 10.55
CA SER A 15 -12.15 -4.54 11.77
C SER A 15 -11.82 -3.71 13.03
N TYR A 16 -11.53 -2.41 12.85
CA TYR A 16 -11.15 -1.47 13.90
C TYR A 16 -11.98 -0.18 13.96
N SER A 17 -13.06 -0.04 13.17
CA SER A 17 -13.89 1.21 13.17
C SER A 17 -15.12 1.14 14.08
N GLY A 18 -15.29 0.06 14.84
CA GLY A 18 -16.34 -0.03 15.86
C GLY A 18 -17.72 -0.43 15.39
N ASP A 19 -18.71 -0.11 16.22
CA ASP A 19 -20.10 -0.52 16.02
C ASP A 19 -20.75 0.31 14.91
N LEU A 20 -21.59 -0.32 14.09
CA LEU A 20 -22.31 0.34 13.00
C LEU A 20 -23.66 0.83 13.52
N GLU A 21 -23.88 2.14 13.52
CA GLU A 21 -25.22 2.69 13.72
C GLU A 21 -25.99 2.67 12.39
N VAL A 22 -27.07 1.89 12.35
CA VAL A 22 -27.92 1.74 11.16
C VAL A 22 -29.22 2.48 11.40
N THR A 23 -29.48 3.50 10.59
CA THR A 23 -30.72 4.29 10.61
C THR A 23 -31.48 4.07 9.31
N ILE A 24 -32.70 3.54 9.41
CA ILE A 24 -33.63 3.33 8.30
C ILE A 24 -34.71 4.39 8.41
N GLU A 25 -34.72 5.34 7.49
CA GLU A 25 -35.79 6.31 7.34
C GLU A 25 -36.77 5.85 6.26
N GLU A 26 -38.02 5.59 6.66
CA GLU A 26 -39.09 5.16 5.78
C GLU A 26 -39.74 6.36 5.07
N ALA A 27 -40.38 6.12 3.92
CA ALA A 27 -41.01 7.18 3.13
C ALA A 27 -42.13 7.96 3.87
N ASN A 28 -42.66 7.40 4.95
CA ASN A 28 -43.64 8.04 5.84
C ASN A 28 -43.00 8.86 6.97
N GLY A 29 -41.67 9.06 6.96
CA GLY A 29 -40.91 9.76 7.99
C GLY A 29 -40.65 8.93 9.26
N THR A 30 -41.03 7.65 9.29
CA THR A 30 -40.72 6.77 10.44
C THR A 30 -39.24 6.41 10.39
N VAL A 31 -38.52 6.70 11.47
CA VAL A 31 -37.11 6.34 11.61
C VAL A 31 -36.98 5.10 12.49
N ARG A 32 -36.23 4.11 12.03
CA ARG A 32 -35.81 2.94 12.80
C ARG A 32 -34.30 2.93 12.90
N SER A 33 -33.77 3.18 14.09
CA SER A 33 -32.33 3.07 14.35
C SER A 33 -32.01 1.81 15.15
N PHE A 34 -30.92 1.14 14.79
CA PHE A 34 -30.33 0.05 15.59
C PHE A 34 -28.81 0.04 15.43
N ILE A 35 -28.12 -0.39 16.48
CA ILE A 35 -26.67 -0.53 16.47
C ILE A 35 -26.32 -1.98 16.17
N GLN A 36 -25.57 -2.21 15.09
CA GLN A 36 -24.98 -3.50 14.73
C GLN A 36 -23.50 -3.52 15.16
N PRO A 37 -23.15 -4.18 16.27
CA PRO A 37 -21.78 -4.17 16.74
C PRO A 37 -20.88 -5.01 15.82
N PHE A 38 -19.66 -4.54 15.55
CA PHE A 38 -18.71 -5.20 14.65
C PHE A 38 -17.35 -5.42 15.33
N SER A 39 -16.86 -6.65 15.26
CA SER A 39 -15.52 -7.06 15.69
C SER A 39 -15.13 -8.30 14.90
N ALA A 40 -13.88 -8.40 14.46
CA ALA A 40 -13.45 -9.52 13.63
C ALA A 40 -12.15 -10.14 14.15
N VAL A 41 -12.19 -11.44 14.46
CA VAL A 41 -10.99 -12.26 14.65
C VAL A 41 -10.46 -12.76 13.30
N PRO A 42 -9.15 -13.06 13.18
CA PRO A 42 -8.53 -13.47 11.91
C PRO A 42 -9.15 -14.69 11.21
N MET A 43 -9.97 -15.50 11.90
CA MET A 43 -10.55 -16.76 11.39
C MET A 43 -12.07 -16.68 11.16
N MET A 44 -12.62 -15.52 10.80
CA MET A 44 -14.05 -15.37 10.42
C MET A 44 -14.22 -14.94 8.96
N GLN A 45 -15.38 -15.27 8.39
CA GLN A 45 -15.80 -14.88 7.04
C GLN A 45 -17.21 -14.29 7.08
N ARG A 46 -17.54 -13.46 6.08
CA ARG A 46 -18.91 -12.97 5.91
C ARG A 46 -19.85 -14.12 5.57
N ALA A 47 -21.10 -14.01 6.00
CA ALA A 47 -22.12 -15.01 5.70
C ALA A 47 -22.20 -15.24 4.17
N GLY A 48 -22.15 -16.51 3.77
CA GLY A 48 -22.15 -16.93 2.36
C GLY A 48 -20.78 -16.91 1.67
N THR A 49 -19.72 -16.46 2.32
CA THR A 49 -18.35 -16.46 1.77
C THR A 49 -17.61 -17.74 2.15
N LEU A 50 -17.02 -18.40 1.15
CA LEU A 50 -16.12 -19.54 1.30
C LEU A 50 -14.69 -19.11 0.98
N LYS A 51 -13.77 -19.32 1.93
CA LYS A 51 -12.32 -19.22 1.70
C LYS A 51 -11.71 -20.60 1.85
N TYR A 52 -10.98 -21.08 0.83
CA TYR A 52 -10.34 -22.39 0.84
C TYR A 52 -8.91 -22.32 0.32
N SER A 53 -8.08 -23.30 0.71
CA SER A 53 -6.73 -23.53 0.18
C SER A 53 -6.50 -25.02 0.05
N VAL A 54 -5.86 -25.43 -1.04
CA VAL A 54 -5.41 -26.81 -1.26
C VAL A 54 -3.99 -26.75 -1.77
N ASP A 55 -3.07 -27.34 -1.02
CA ASP A 55 -1.64 -27.32 -1.33
C ASP A 55 -1.11 -28.76 -1.35
N ILE A 56 -0.44 -29.13 -2.43
CA ILE A 56 0.20 -30.44 -2.60
C ILE A 56 1.62 -30.19 -3.04
N GLY A 57 2.59 -30.72 -2.30
CA GLY A 57 3.97 -30.46 -2.61
C GLY A 57 4.95 -31.15 -1.68
N LYS A 58 6.16 -30.61 -1.63
CA LYS A 58 7.25 -31.12 -0.80
C LYS A 58 7.63 -30.09 0.24
N TYR A 59 7.73 -30.51 1.50
CA TYR A 59 8.22 -29.64 2.56
C TYR A 59 9.69 -29.32 2.31
N ASN A 60 9.97 -28.07 1.93
CA ASN A 60 11.32 -27.65 1.53
C ASN A 60 11.71 -26.38 2.29
N VAL A 61 12.06 -26.54 3.56
CA VAL A 61 12.63 -25.48 4.40
C VAL A 61 14.13 -25.73 4.56
N ASP A 62 14.93 -24.66 4.50
CA ASP A 62 16.37 -24.75 4.76
C ASP A 62 16.64 -25.14 6.22
N GLY A 63 17.56 -26.08 6.41
CA GLY A 63 17.81 -26.67 7.73
C GLY A 63 16.82 -27.76 8.17
N ALA A 64 15.80 -28.08 7.35
CA ALA A 64 14.92 -29.22 7.62
C ALA A 64 15.69 -30.55 7.52
N ARG A 65 15.52 -31.42 8.53
CA ARG A 65 16.10 -32.77 8.55
C ARG A 65 15.33 -33.72 7.64
N ARG A 66 14.00 -33.60 7.60
CA ARG A 66 13.12 -34.34 6.70
C ARG A 66 12.44 -33.38 5.74
N LYS A 67 12.34 -33.77 4.47
CA LYS A 67 11.64 -33.00 3.41
C LYS A 67 10.53 -33.84 2.78
N PRO A 68 9.51 -34.26 3.55
CA PRO A 68 8.50 -35.19 3.06
C PRO A 68 7.54 -34.51 2.07
N ASN A 69 6.90 -35.32 1.24
CA ASN A 69 5.74 -34.88 0.48
C ASN A 69 4.55 -34.69 1.42
N PHE A 70 3.71 -33.70 1.16
CA PHE A 70 2.51 -33.43 1.94
C PHE A 70 1.36 -32.99 1.03
N ALA A 71 0.15 -33.20 1.52
CA ALA A 71 -1.06 -32.59 1.01
C ALA A 71 -1.77 -31.93 2.19
N GLN A 72 -2.22 -30.69 2.02
CA GLN A 72 -3.07 -30.00 2.97
C GLN A 72 -4.27 -29.39 2.27
N ALA A 73 -5.40 -29.37 2.97
CA ALA A 73 -6.57 -28.62 2.54
C ALA A 73 -7.19 -27.94 3.76
N SER A 74 -7.70 -26.73 3.56
CA SER A 74 -8.42 -25.99 4.59
C SER A 74 -9.56 -25.20 3.96
N ALA A 75 -10.63 -25.01 4.73
CA ALA A 75 -11.79 -24.23 4.34
C ALA A 75 -12.38 -23.49 5.54
N ILE A 76 -12.84 -22.27 5.29
CA ILE A 76 -13.58 -21.42 6.23
C ILE A 76 -14.85 -20.98 5.53
N TYR A 77 -16.00 -21.22 6.15
CA TYR A 77 -17.30 -20.82 5.62
C TYR A 77 -18.02 -19.92 6.61
N GLY A 78 -18.47 -18.76 6.13
CA GLY A 78 -19.32 -17.85 6.91
C GLY A 78 -20.78 -18.32 6.88
N LEU A 79 -21.31 -18.67 8.04
CA LEU A 79 -22.70 -19.02 8.27
C LEU A 79 -23.53 -17.79 8.66
N PRO A 80 -24.88 -17.89 8.63
CA PRO A 80 -25.76 -16.88 9.22
C PRO A 80 -25.47 -16.64 10.72
N TYR A 81 -26.02 -15.56 11.27
CA TYR A 81 -25.89 -15.19 12.69
C TYR A 81 -24.45 -14.90 13.15
N ASN A 82 -23.63 -14.35 12.25
CA ASN A 82 -22.23 -14.01 12.53
C ASN A 82 -21.37 -15.19 13.03
N LEU A 83 -21.72 -16.40 12.60
CA LEU A 83 -20.98 -17.62 12.86
C LEU A 83 -20.08 -17.94 11.68
N SER A 84 -18.88 -18.41 11.91
CA SER A 84 -18.00 -18.98 10.90
C SER A 84 -17.52 -20.34 11.40
N VAL A 85 -17.51 -21.33 10.52
CA VAL A 85 -16.94 -22.65 10.81
C VAL A 85 -15.74 -22.87 9.90
N TYR A 86 -14.73 -23.53 10.44
CA TYR A 86 -13.53 -23.85 9.68
C TYR A 86 -12.97 -25.20 10.05
N GLY A 87 -12.25 -25.77 9.10
CA GLY A 87 -11.52 -26.99 9.32
C GLY A 87 -10.48 -27.21 8.23
N GLY A 88 -9.63 -28.18 8.48
CA GLY A 88 -8.61 -28.58 7.52
C GLY A 88 -7.89 -29.83 7.97
N PHE A 89 -7.08 -30.35 7.05
CA PHE A 89 -6.21 -31.48 7.33
C PHE A 89 -4.86 -31.26 6.68
N LEU A 90 -3.84 -31.88 7.26
CA LEU A 90 -2.50 -32.01 6.69
C LEU A 90 -2.09 -33.47 6.78
N VAL A 91 -1.79 -34.08 5.64
CA VAL A 91 -1.37 -35.48 5.54
C VAL A 91 -0.01 -35.56 4.87
N SER A 92 0.87 -36.34 5.48
CA SER A 92 2.20 -36.68 5.00
C SER A 92 2.52 -38.13 5.41
N GLN A 93 3.66 -38.66 4.98
CA GLN A 93 4.07 -40.05 5.26
C GLN A 93 4.14 -40.34 6.77
N ASP A 94 4.72 -39.41 7.54
CA ASP A 94 4.98 -39.57 8.98
C ASP A 94 4.12 -38.65 9.86
N TYR A 95 3.12 -37.97 9.28
CA TYR A 95 2.34 -36.96 9.98
C TYR A 95 0.92 -36.85 9.44
N GLN A 96 -0.05 -36.85 10.34
CA GLN A 96 -1.44 -36.55 10.02
C GLN A 96 -1.98 -35.57 11.07
N ALA A 97 -2.60 -34.49 10.63
CA ALA A 97 -3.32 -33.59 11.52
C ALA A 97 -4.67 -33.19 10.96
N TYR A 98 -5.63 -33.01 11.86
CA TYR A 98 -6.99 -32.59 11.56
C TYR A 98 -7.36 -31.45 12.49
N THR A 99 -7.87 -30.36 11.93
CA THR A 99 -8.29 -29.17 12.67
C THR A 99 -9.77 -28.92 12.43
N ILE A 100 -10.49 -28.61 13.50
CA ILE A 100 -11.87 -28.11 13.44
C ILE A 100 -12.03 -26.93 14.40
N GLY A 101 -12.76 -25.92 13.97
CA GLY A 101 -12.98 -24.73 14.76
C GLY A 101 -14.20 -23.93 14.34
N ALA A 102 -14.57 -23.00 15.21
CA ALA A 102 -15.65 -22.06 14.97
C ALA A 102 -15.30 -20.69 15.54
N GLY A 103 -15.78 -19.64 14.87
CA GLY A 103 -15.72 -18.26 15.32
C GLY A 103 -17.10 -17.64 15.35
N VAL A 104 -17.40 -16.88 16.40
CA VAL A 104 -18.65 -16.15 16.55
C VAL A 104 -18.37 -14.70 16.89
N ASN A 105 -19.02 -13.77 16.19
CA ASN A 105 -19.07 -12.38 16.61
C ASN A 105 -20.32 -12.16 17.48
N LEU A 106 -20.09 -12.00 18.79
CA LEU A 106 -21.11 -11.76 19.82
C LEU A 106 -21.49 -10.27 19.94
N GLY A 107 -21.04 -9.45 18.99
CA GLY A 107 -21.36 -8.04 18.92
C GLY A 107 -20.70 -7.22 20.03
N LYS A 108 -21.49 -6.82 21.05
CA LYS A 108 -21.02 -5.93 22.13
C LYS A 108 -19.89 -6.57 22.95
N ILE A 109 -19.91 -7.89 23.09
CA ILE A 109 -18.87 -8.64 23.81
C ILE A 109 -17.60 -8.78 22.96
N GLY A 110 -17.70 -8.72 21.63
CA GLY A 110 -16.59 -8.93 20.70
C GLY A 110 -16.69 -10.24 19.92
N ALA A 111 -15.62 -10.59 19.23
CA ALA A 111 -15.53 -11.82 18.46
C ALA A 111 -14.61 -12.82 19.16
N ILE A 112 -15.06 -14.07 19.23
CA ILE A 112 -14.31 -15.19 19.82
C ILE A 112 -14.20 -16.30 18.77
N SER A 113 -13.03 -16.90 18.63
CA SER A 113 -12.88 -18.17 17.92
C SER A 113 -12.15 -19.21 18.74
N THR A 114 -12.51 -20.47 18.52
CA THR A 114 -11.84 -21.61 19.13
C THR A 114 -11.64 -22.72 18.11
N ASP A 115 -10.50 -23.40 18.21
CA ASP A 115 -10.21 -24.59 17.43
C ASP A 115 -9.45 -25.63 18.24
N ILE A 116 -9.63 -26.88 17.80
CA ILE A 116 -8.87 -28.04 18.24
C ILE A 116 -8.16 -28.62 17.02
N THR A 117 -6.88 -28.93 17.19
CA THR A 117 -6.08 -29.67 16.22
C THR A 117 -5.60 -30.96 16.85
N GLU A 118 -5.95 -32.10 16.26
CA GLU A 118 -5.41 -33.40 16.63
C GLU A 118 -4.31 -33.79 15.65
N ALA A 119 -3.15 -34.20 16.16
CA ALA A 119 -2.01 -34.63 15.38
C ALA A 119 -1.55 -36.03 15.80
N SER A 120 -1.37 -36.91 14.81
CA SER A 120 -0.76 -38.22 14.94
C SER A 120 0.53 -38.25 14.13
N VAL A 121 1.63 -38.58 14.79
CA VAL A 121 2.97 -38.43 14.22
C VAL A 121 3.80 -39.68 14.41
N GLN A 122 4.63 -39.98 13.41
CA GLN A 122 5.72 -40.93 13.54
C GLN A 122 7.03 -40.16 13.71
N LEU A 123 7.59 -40.28 14.91
CA LEU A 123 8.85 -39.65 15.28
C LEU A 123 10.01 -40.34 14.55
N ILE A 124 11.17 -39.68 14.54
CA ILE A 124 12.37 -40.17 13.85
C ILE A 124 12.87 -41.50 14.44
N ASP A 125 12.65 -41.74 15.72
CA ASP A 125 12.94 -43.01 16.40
C ASP A 125 11.86 -44.09 16.16
N LYS A 126 11.01 -43.90 15.14
CA LYS A 126 9.89 -44.75 14.74
C LYS A 126 8.79 -44.92 15.79
N LYS A 127 8.81 -44.15 16.90
CA LYS A 127 7.71 -44.15 17.87
C LYS A 127 6.54 -43.34 17.34
N SER A 128 5.33 -43.81 17.63
CA SER A 128 4.11 -43.06 17.36
C SER A 128 3.79 -42.16 18.55
N ALA A 129 3.39 -40.91 18.27
CA ALA A 129 2.87 -39.99 19.28
C ALA A 129 1.56 -39.39 18.77
N LYS A 130 0.61 -39.21 19.70
CA LYS A 130 -0.65 -38.54 19.45
C LYS A 130 -0.84 -37.42 20.45
N GLY A 131 -1.26 -36.26 19.97
CA GLY A 131 -1.49 -35.11 20.82
C GLY A 131 -2.48 -34.13 20.19
N GLN A 132 -3.00 -33.27 21.03
CA GLN A 132 -3.95 -32.23 20.67
C GLN A 132 -3.41 -30.85 21.03
N ALA A 133 -3.82 -29.84 20.26
CA ALA A 133 -3.64 -28.44 20.55
C ALA A 133 -4.99 -27.73 20.51
N TYR A 134 -5.21 -26.86 21.50
CA TYR A 134 -6.42 -26.08 21.69
C TYR A 134 -6.05 -24.61 21.56
N ARG A 135 -6.84 -23.85 20.80
CA ARG A 135 -6.63 -22.41 20.62
C ARG A 135 -7.92 -21.65 20.88
N ILE A 136 -7.79 -20.52 21.57
CA ILE A 136 -8.86 -19.56 21.82
C ILE A 136 -8.33 -18.19 21.41
N GLN A 137 -9.10 -17.46 20.62
CA GLN A 137 -8.77 -16.12 20.15
C GLN A 137 -9.94 -15.18 20.42
N TYR A 138 -9.62 -13.95 20.77
CA TYR A 138 -10.57 -12.88 21.05
C TYR A 138 -10.12 -11.57 20.41
N SER A 139 -11.07 -10.81 19.90
CA SER A 139 -10.86 -9.45 19.40
C SER A 139 -12.07 -8.58 19.67
N LYS A 140 -11.84 -7.33 20.08
CA LYS A 140 -12.89 -6.33 20.31
C LYS A 140 -12.33 -4.93 20.17
N TYR A 141 -13.06 -4.08 19.46
CA TYR A 141 -12.92 -2.63 19.56
C TYR A 141 -14.07 -2.06 20.39
N ILE A 142 -13.76 -1.24 21.38
CA ILE A 142 -14.70 -0.56 22.27
C ILE A 142 -14.64 0.94 21.94
N PRO A 143 -15.56 1.46 21.10
CA PRO A 143 -15.51 2.85 20.65
C PRO A 143 -15.61 3.85 21.79
N ASN A 144 -16.51 3.60 22.76
CA ASN A 144 -16.80 4.52 23.86
C ASN A 144 -15.58 4.87 24.72
N THR A 145 -14.64 3.94 24.84
CA THR A 145 -13.40 4.16 25.58
C THR A 145 -12.21 4.32 24.65
N GLY A 146 -12.34 4.15 23.33
CA GLY A 146 -11.21 4.12 22.40
C GLY A 146 -10.27 2.92 22.57
N THR A 147 -10.73 1.83 23.20
CA THR A 147 -9.91 0.63 23.49
C THR A 147 -10.03 -0.41 22.38
N SER A 148 -8.90 -0.87 21.83
CA SER A 148 -8.82 -1.90 20.81
C SER A 148 -8.01 -3.10 21.28
N PHE A 149 -8.68 -4.24 21.44
CA PHE A 149 -8.06 -5.56 21.58
C PHE A 149 -7.92 -6.16 20.19
N SER A 150 -6.78 -5.93 19.54
CA SER A 150 -6.55 -6.41 18.18
C SER A 150 -6.40 -7.93 18.13
N LEU A 151 -5.75 -8.52 19.14
CA LEU A 151 -5.66 -9.96 19.31
C LEU A 151 -5.38 -10.31 20.77
N ALA A 152 -6.23 -11.13 21.40
CA ALA A 152 -5.90 -11.89 22.59
C ALA A 152 -6.00 -13.38 22.26
N SER A 153 -4.89 -14.10 22.33
CA SER A 153 -4.80 -15.50 21.91
C SER A 153 -4.16 -16.34 23.00
N TYR A 154 -4.77 -17.50 23.24
CA TYR A 154 -4.25 -18.53 24.12
C TYR A 154 -4.23 -19.86 23.36
N ARG A 155 -3.05 -20.50 23.31
CA ARG A 155 -2.87 -21.84 22.77
C ARG A 155 -2.32 -22.76 23.85
N TYR A 156 -2.94 -23.92 24.02
CA TYR A 156 -2.47 -25.00 24.87
C TYR A 156 -2.21 -26.24 24.02
N SER A 157 -1.01 -26.81 24.13
CA SER A 157 -0.62 -28.02 23.42
C SER A 157 -0.26 -29.11 24.42
N THR A 158 -0.83 -30.30 24.23
CA THR A 158 -0.49 -31.49 25.03
C THR A 158 0.96 -31.92 24.81
N LYS A 159 1.54 -32.66 25.77
CA LYS A 159 2.96 -33.06 25.75
C LYS A 159 3.40 -33.81 24.48
N ASN A 160 2.47 -34.55 23.88
CA ASN A 160 2.71 -35.40 22.71
C ASN A 160 2.22 -34.76 21.40
N TYR A 161 1.83 -33.49 21.42
CA TYR A 161 1.51 -32.73 20.22
C TYR A 161 2.79 -32.17 19.60
N TYR A 162 2.90 -32.28 18.27
CA TYR A 162 4.01 -31.75 17.50
C TYR A 162 3.44 -30.99 16.30
N ASP A 163 3.95 -29.79 16.01
CA ASP A 163 3.65 -29.11 14.75
C ASP A 163 4.43 -29.79 13.60
N PHE A 164 3.86 -29.80 12.39
CA PHE A 164 4.48 -30.44 11.21
C PHE A 164 5.89 -29.90 10.90
N SER A 165 6.09 -28.60 11.07
CA SER A 165 7.41 -27.96 10.91
C SER A 165 8.42 -28.47 11.94
N ASP A 166 8.00 -28.56 13.21
CA ASP A 166 8.87 -28.94 14.32
C ASP A 166 9.31 -30.40 14.17
N LEU A 167 8.40 -31.28 13.74
CA LEU A 167 8.67 -32.70 13.49
C LEU A 167 9.73 -32.93 12.39
N ASN A 168 9.82 -32.04 11.41
CA ASN A 168 10.72 -32.16 10.26
C ASN A 168 12.09 -31.50 10.50
N ASN A 169 12.30 -30.85 11.65
CA ASN A 169 13.55 -30.18 12.02
C ASN A 169 14.46 -31.07 12.89
N TYR A 170 15.76 -30.72 12.95
CA TYR A 170 16.76 -31.45 13.76
C TYR A 170 16.43 -31.46 15.26
N LEU A 171 15.86 -30.37 15.77
CA LEU A 171 15.56 -30.14 17.18
C LEU A 171 14.12 -30.50 17.56
N TYR A 172 13.48 -31.45 16.85
CA TYR A 172 12.05 -31.79 17.05
C TYR A 172 11.67 -32.17 18.49
N ASN A 173 12.64 -32.61 19.31
CA ASN A 173 12.45 -32.99 20.71
C ASN A 173 12.86 -31.91 21.72
N MET A 174 13.30 -30.73 21.28
CA MET A 174 13.69 -29.61 22.14
C MET A 174 12.76 -28.42 21.96
N GLY A 175 12.29 -27.84 23.07
CA GLY A 175 11.39 -26.68 23.04
C GLY A 175 9.96 -27.04 22.64
N ARG A 176 9.43 -28.15 23.16
CA ARG A 176 8.04 -28.55 22.93
C ARG A 176 7.09 -27.57 23.62
N LYS A 177 6.40 -26.78 22.81
CA LYS A 177 5.50 -25.72 23.26
C LYS A 177 4.35 -26.31 24.09
N LYS A 178 4.11 -25.74 25.25
CA LYS A 178 3.05 -26.13 26.19
C LYS A 178 1.91 -25.13 26.18
N GLN A 179 2.23 -23.87 26.44
CA GLN A 179 1.27 -22.77 26.54
C GLN A 179 1.86 -21.56 25.82
N GLN A 180 1.02 -20.88 25.05
CA GLN A 180 1.39 -19.66 24.37
C GLN A 180 0.28 -18.63 24.59
N PHE A 181 0.64 -17.50 25.18
CA PHE A 181 -0.23 -16.36 25.41
C PHE A 181 0.23 -15.20 24.52
N GLN A 182 -0.71 -14.53 23.88
CA GLN A 182 -0.47 -13.32 23.09
C GLN A 182 -1.57 -12.31 23.38
N ALA A 183 -1.18 -11.05 23.54
CA ALA A 183 -2.13 -9.97 23.73
C ALA A 183 -1.60 -8.71 23.05
N SER A 184 -2.43 -8.08 22.24
CA SER A 184 -2.18 -6.79 21.61
C SER A 184 -3.36 -5.88 21.92
N VAL A 185 -3.10 -4.87 22.75
CA VAL A 185 -4.08 -3.91 23.23
C VAL A 185 -3.60 -2.52 22.88
N SER A 186 -4.51 -1.70 22.38
CA SER A 186 -4.26 -0.29 22.14
C SER A 186 -5.40 0.55 22.68
N GLN A 187 -5.09 1.77 23.09
CA GLN A 187 -5.96 2.64 23.84
C GLN A 187 -5.73 4.06 23.35
N SER A 188 -6.71 4.62 22.65
CA SER A 188 -6.74 6.05 22.37
C SER A 188 -7.17 6.79 23.65
N LEU A 189 -6.42 7.80 24.05
CA LEU A 189 -6.67 8.64 25.21
C LEU A 189 -7.09 10.04 24.74
N ASP A 190 -7.96 10.09 23.74
CA ASP A 190 -8.43 11.32 23.08
C ASP A 190 -7.25 12.24 22.69
N GLU A 191 -7.24 13.48 23.17
CA GLU A 191 -6.21 14.49 22.90
C GLU A 191 -4.89 14.23 23.65
N ILE A 192 -4.88 13.37 24.67
CA ILE A 192 -3.69 13.08 25.48
C ILE A 192 -2.70 12.24 24.67
N GLY A 193 -3.18 11.32 23.83
CA GLY A 193 -2.34 10.49 22.98
C GLY A 193 -2.84 9.05 22.85
N TYR A 194 -1.91 8.14 22.63
CA TYR A 194 -2.17 6.75 22.31
C TYR A 194 -1.24 5.82 23.08
N LEU A 195 -1.83 4.85 23.78
CA LEU A 195 -1.12 3.80 24.51
C LEU A 195 -1.26 2.47 23.76
N SER A 196 -0.16 1.73 23.63
CA SER A 196 -0.12 0.41 22.99
C SER A 196 0.66 -0.56 23.88
N VAL A 197 0.12 -1.76 24.05
CA VAL A 197 0.70 -2.85 24.84
C VAL A 197 0.65 -4.12 24.02
N ASN A 198 1.81 -4.71 23.77
CA ASN A 198 1.96 -5.98 23.05
C ASN A 198 2.72 -6.95 23.95
N GLY A 199 2.14 -8.11 24.22
CA GLY A 199 2.67 -9.13 25.10
C GLY A 199 2.65 -10.51 24.45
N TYR A 200 3.71 -11.29 24.69
CA TYR A 200 3.85 -12.67 24.28
C TYR A 200 4.52 -13.45 25.41
N GLN A 201 4.03 -14.65 25.68
CA GLN A 201 4.62 -15.54 26.66
C GLN A 201 4.46 -17.00 26.25
N GLN A 202 5.56 -17.75 26.22
CA GLN A 202 5.59 -19.15 25.84
C GLN A 202 6.28 -20.04 26.88
N TYR A 203 5.58 -21.09 27.27
CA TYR A 203 6.07 -22.15 28.14
C TYR A 203 6.33 -23.42 27.36
N TYR A 204 7.22 -24.25 27.89
CA TYR A 204 7.65 -25.51 27.28
C TYR A 204 7.38 -26.69 28.22
N TRP A 205 7.31 -27.90 27.65
CA TRP A 205 7.14 -29.15 28.43
C TRP A 205 8.46 -29.71 28.95
N ASP A 206 9.52 -29.47 28.20
CA ASP A 206 10.85 -30.07 28.33
C ASP A 206 11.90 -29.07 28.82
N LYS A 207 11.46 -27.85 29.15
CA LYS A 207 12.32 -26.78 29.68
C LYS A 207 11.69 -26.14 30.90
N SER A 208 12.52 -25.73 31.86
CA SER A 208 12.10 -25.03 33.07
C SER A 208 11.90 -23.52 32.87
N GLY A 209 12.47 -22.95 31.80
CA GLY A 209 12.31 -21.54 31.45
C GLY A 209 11.07 -21.24 30.60
N SER A 210 10.99 -20.00 30.15
CA SER A 210 9.90 -19.48 29.34
C SER A 210 10.40 -18.32 28.48
N ASP A 211 9.88 -18.21 27.27
CA ASP A 211 10.07 -17.00 26.46
C ASP A 211 9.02 -15.97 26.83
N LYS A 212 9.44 -14.71 26.93
CA LYS A 212 8.57 -13.57 27.24
C LYS A 212 9.01 -12.38 26.42
N SER A 213 8.05 -11.70 25.80
CA SER A 213 8.27 -10.35 25.28
C SER A 213 7.10 -9.46 25.66
N LEU A 214 7.41 -8.25 26.10
CA LEU A 214 6.42 -7.23 26.43
C LEU A 214 6.92 -5.90 25.90
N THR A 215 6.11 -5.23 25.08
CA THR A 215 6.37 -3.88 24.59
C THR A 215 5.20 -3.00 24.96
N MET A 216 5.47 -1.93 25.69
CA MET A 216 4.52 -0.89 26.05
C MET A 216 4.99 0.42 25.43
N SER A 217 4.12 1.15 24.75
CA SER A 217 4.48 2.43 24.14
C SER A 217 3.37 3.44 24.32
N PHE A 218 3.73 4.65 24.72
CA PHE A 218 2.87 5.82 24.72
C PHE A 218 3.38 6.80 23.66
N SER A 219 2.50 7.29 22.80
CA SER A 219 2.82 8.29 21.79
C SER A 219 1.77 9.39 21.84
N SER A 220 2.21 10.64 21.71
CA SER A 220 1.33 11.80 21.72
C SER A 220 1.91 12.89 20.84
N ASN A 221 1.05 13.81 20.44
CA ASN A 221 1.42 14.98 19.68
C ASN A 221 0.96 16.24 20.44
N TYR A 222 1.86 17.22 20.54
CA TYR A 222 1.55 18.53 21.10
C TYR A 222 1.90 19.59 20.06
N ASN A 223 0.89 20.25 19.49
CA ASN A 223 1.01 21.10 18.32
C ASN A 223 1.70 20.36 17.16
N LEU A 224 2.89 20.84 16.77
CA LEU A 224 3.71 20.26 15.70
C LEU A 224 4.65 19.16 16.22
N LEU A 225 4.84 19.03 17.54
CA LEU A 225 5.79 18.12 18.16
C LEU A 225 5.15 16.74 18.31
N ASN A 226 5.85 15.69 17.89
CA ASN A 226 5.46 14.31 18.17
C ASN A 226 6.45 13.71 19.16
N TYR A 227 5.97 13.06 20.21
CA TYR A 227 6.83 12.39 21.17
C TYR A 227 6.30 11.00 21.52
N SER A 228 7.21 10.09 21.81
CA SER A 228 6.86 8.74 22.25
C SER A 228 7.84 8.20 23.28
N VAL A 229 7.29 7.39 24.19
CA VAL A 229 8.04 6.65 25.19
C VAL A 229 7.68 5.19 25.02
N ALA A 230 8.67 4.32 24.91
CA ALA A 230 8.44 2.89 24.85
C ALA A 230 9.34 2.11 25.80
N TYR A 231 8.75 1.13 26.48
CA TYR A 231 9.40 0.15 27.31
C TYR A 231 9.30 -1.21 26.63
N SER A 232 10.43 -1.91 26.51
CA SER A 232 10.45 -3.28 26.03
C SER A 232 11.17 -4.20 27.01
N TYR A 233 10.62 -5.38 27.20
CA TYR A 233 11.16 -6.47 28.00
C TYR A 233 11.23 -7.70 27.13
N ILE A 234 12.40 -8.29 26.99
CA ILE A 234 12.61 -9.53 26.24
C ILE A 234 13.38 -10.50 27.14
N LYS A 235 12.84 -11.70 27.28
CA LYS A 235 13.51 -12.83 27.91
C LYS A 235 13.34 -14.04 27.02
N GLN A 236 14.46 -14.65 26.67
CA GLN A 236 14.48 -15.92 25.96
C GLN A 236 14.90 -17.01 26.95
N ASP A 237 14.32 -18.19 26.81
CA ASP A 237 14.57 -19.36 27.65
C ASP A 237 16.05 -19.78 27.62
N TYR A 238 16.71 -19.69 26.47
CA TYR A 238 18.12 -20.04 26.33
C TYR A 238 19.08 -18.97 26.87
N SER A 239 18.61 -17.73 27.07
CA SER A 239 19.42 -16.66 27.62
C SER A 239 19.26 -16.59 29.14
N LYS A 240 20.39 -16.48 29.85
CA LYS A 240 20.38 -16.24 31.31
C LYS A 240 20.00 -14.81 31.66
N THR A 241 20.03 -13.89 30.70
CA THR A 241 19.76 -12.47 30.89
C THR A 241 18.37 -12.10 30.38
N ASN A 242 17.80 -11.07 31.00
CA ASN A 242 16.58 -10.42 30.52
C ASN A 242 16.92 -9.01 30.06
N ASP A 243 16.61 -8.69 28.81
CA ASP A 243 16.89 -7.39 28.26
C ASP A 243 15.68 -6.49 28.48
N GLN A 244 15.95 -5.33 29.07
CA GLN A 244 14.96 -4.32 29.37
C GLN A 244 15.46 -3.04 28.74
N MET A 245 14.66 -2.44 27.86
CA MET A 245 15.02 -1.20 27.20
C MET A 245 13.93 -0.17 27.37
N LEU A 246 14.32 1.02 27.83
CA LEU A 246 13.49 2.21 27.82
C LEU A 246 13.95 3.09 26.65
N SER A 247 13.00 3.64 25.91
CA SER A 247 13.25 4.51 24.78
C SER A 247 12.33 5.73 24.81
N PHE A 248 12.89 6.86 24.42
CA PHE A 248 12.22 8.13 24.23
C PHE A 248 12.52 8.62 22.81
N ASN A 249 11.53 9.14 22.12
CA ASN A 249 11.68 9.76 20.82
C ASN A 249 10.88 11.06 20.78
N LEU A 250 11.48 12.11 20.20
CA LEU A 250 10.89 13.41 19.96
C LEU A 250 11.17 13.80 18.52
N SER A 251 10.12 14.08 17.76
CA SER A 251 10.17 14.52 16.36
C SER A 251 9.58 15.91 16.23
N ILE A 252 10.37 16.82 15.65
CA ILE A 252 10.04 18.23 15.47
C ILE A 252 10.08 18.52 13.97
N PRO A 253 8.94 18.68 13.28
CA PRO A 253 8.93 19.17 11.92
C PRO A 253 9.37 20.64 11.91
N PHE A 254 10.17 21.01 10.91
CA PHE A 254 10.61 22.39 10.71
C PHE A 254 10.74 22.72 9.23
N ASP A 255 10.69 24.02 8.94
CA ASP A 255 10.77 24.54 7.58
C ASP A 255 12.17 25.14 7.35
N LEU A 256 12.89 24.63 6.36
CA LEU A 256 14.21 25.13 5.94
C LEU A 256 14.14 25.61 4.49
N GLY A 257 13.35 26.66 4.25
CA GLY A 257 13.04 27.19 2.92
C GLY A 257 12.03 26.34 2.12
N ARG A 258 11.82 25.08 2.49
CA ARG A 258 10.72 24.21 2.04
C ARG A 258 10.18 23.42 3.22
N LYS A 259 8.90 23.03 3.13
CA LYS A 259 8.27 22.07 4.05
C LYS A 259 8.91 20.68 3.86
N ASN A 260 8.72 19.79 4.83
CA ASN A 260 9.17 18.38 4.84
C ASN A 260 10.59 18.15 5.40
N ASN A 261 10.96 18.84 6.47
CA ASN A 261 12.15 18.52 7.27
C ASN A 261 11.75 18.19 8.70
N TRP A 262 12.51 17.31 9.35
CA TRP A 262 12.29 16.87 10.72
C TRP A 262 13.62 16.79 11.47
N ALA A 263 13.59 17.28 12.70
CA ALA A 263 14.64 17.06 13.70
C ALA A 263 14.13 16.00 14.68
N ASN A 264 14.86 14.91 14.81
CA ASN A 264 14.51 13.80 15.68
C ASN A 264 15.55 13.65 16.78
N TYR A 265 15.14 13.74 18.02
CA TYR A 265 15.95 13.35 19.16
C TYR A 265 15.42 12.02 19.71
N SER A 266 16.31 11.06 19.91
CA SER A 266 15.96 9.81 20.58
C SER A 266 16.97 9.47 21.65
N TYR A 267 16.48 8.86 22.72
CA TYR A 267 17.29 8.32 23.80
C TYR A 267 16.84 6.91 24.07
N SER A 268 17.76 5.96 24.14
CA SER A 268 17.47 4.58 24.49
C SER A 268 18.48 4.09 25.51
N THR A 269 18.02 3.35 26.51
CA THR A 269 18.89 2.74 27.52
C THR A 269 18.45 1.30 27.76
N SER A 270 19.42 0.39 27.78
CA SER A 270 19.18 -1.02 28.04
C SER A 270 19.88 -1.48 29.32
N LYS A 271 19.21 -2.28 30.14
CA LYS A 271 19.76 -2.80 31.41
C LYS A 271 21.06 -3.59 31.22
N ASN A 272 21.16 -4.38 30.17
CA ASN A 272 22.35 -5.19 29.85
C ASN A 272 23.07 -4.67 28.59
N GLY A 273 22.74 -3.45 28.16
CA GLY A 273 23.28 -2.86 26.95
C GLY A 273 23.71 -1.41 27.17
N ASP A 274 23.82 -0.68 26.07
CA ASP A 274 24.31 0.68 26.08
C ASP A 274 23.17 1.71 26.28
N SER A 275 23.54 2.88 26.79
CA SER A 275 22.67 4.07 26.79
C SER A 275 23.09 4.98 25.65
N ILE A 276 22.19 5.24 24.70
CA ILE A 276 22.49 5.91 23.44
C ILE A 276 21.52 7.08 23.25
N SER A 277 22.06 8.29 23.11
CA SER A 277 21.34 9.45 22.56
C SER A 277 21.63 9.56 21.06
N SER A 278 20.61 9.83 20.25
CA SER A 278 20.77 10.10 18.82
C SER A 278 20.01 11.38 18.46
N LEU A 279 20.68 12.28 17.75
CA LEU A 279 20.10 13.46 17.12
C LEU A 279 20.16 13.27 15.61
N SER A 280 19.02 13.36 14.94
CA SER A 280 18.89 13.19 13.50
C SER A 280 18.20 14.37 12.85
N PHE A 281 18.66 14.77 11.67
CA PHE A 281 18.03 15.73 10.78
C PHE A 281 17.74 15.03 9.46
N ASN A 282 16.48 14.96 9.08
CA ASN A 282 16.09 14.36 7.81
C ASN A 282 15.05 15.20 7.10
N GLY A 283 14.98 15.06 5.79
CA GLY A 283 14.02 15.80 4.98
C GLY A 283 13.99 15.33 3.54
N MET A 284 13.14 16.00 2.76
CA MET A 284 13.04 15.78 1.32
C MET A 284 13.31 17.09 0.58
N GLN A 285 14.10 17.02 -0.49
CA GLN A 285 14.53 18.15 -1.30
C GLN A 285 14.44 17.83 -2.80
N LEU A 286 14.84 18.79 -3.64
CA LEU A 286 14.78 18.78 -5.11
C LEU A 286 13.35 18.77 -5.67
N VAL A 287 13.20 18.59 -6.99
CA VAL A 287 11.91 18.60 -7.69
C VAL A 287 11.13 17.35 -7.31
N ASP A 288 9.84 17.51 -7.00
CA ASP A 288 8.97 16.43 -6.55
C ASP A 288 9.46 15.66 -5.31
N ASN A 289 10.31 16.27 -4.47
CA ASN A 289 10.81 15.66 -3.23
C ASN A 289 11.58 14.34 -3.47
N ASN A 290 12.20 14.15 -4.65
CA ASN A 290 12.89 12.89 -5.01
C ASN A 290 14.18 12.63 -4.24
N LEU A 291 14.80 13.63 -3.61
CA LEU A 291 15.98 13.42 -2.77
C LEU A 291 15.58 13.42 -1.30
N GLN A 292 15.70 12.27 -0.67
CA GLN A 292 15.56 12.13 0.77
C GLN A 292 16.96 12.12 1.39
N TYR A 293 17.16 12.83 2.50
CA TYR A 293 18.43 12.83 3.21
C TYR A 293 18.21 12.59 4.71
N ASN A 294 19.21 11.99 5.36
CA ASN A 294 19.25 11.81 6.80
C ASN A 294 20.69 11.98 7.30
N LEU A 295 20.87 12.90 8.24
CA LEU A 295 22.09 13.10 9.01
C LEU A 295 21.81 12.71 10.45
N THR A 296 22.57 11.80 11.03
CA THR A 296 22.40 11.35 12.42
C THR A 296 23.72 11.40 13.16
N GLN A 297 23.72 11.99 14.34
CA GLN A 297 24.81 11.93 15.32
C GLN A 297 24.33 11.12 16.52
N ARG A 298 25.11 10.11 16.93
CA ARG A 298 24.83 9.30 18.11
C ARG A 298 25.95 9.45 19.13
N HIS A 299 25.57 9.45 20.39
CA HIS A 299 26.46 9.37 21.53
C HIS A 299 26.08 8.18 22.40
N ASN A 300 26.99 7.23 22.50
CA ASN A 300 26.90 6.10 23.40
C ASN A 300 27.50 6.50 24.75
N HIS A 301 26.63 6.79 25.72
CA HIS A 301 27.00 7.22 27.07
C HIS A 301 27.71 6.11 27.86
N SER A 302 27.38 4.84 27.59
CA SER A 302 27.98 3.71 28.32
C SER A 302 29.45 3.50 27.95
N ARG A 303 29.81 3.72 26.68
CA ARG A 303 31.17 3.55 26.17
C ARG A 303 31.92 4.87 25.95
N ASN A 304 31.23 5.99 26.15
CA ASN A 304 31.69 7.34 25.83
C ASN A 304 32.19 7.47 24.37
N GLU A 305 31.38 6.96 23.44
CA GLU A 305 31.71 6.85 22.02
C GLU A 305 30.75 7.69 21.17
N PHE A 306 31.23 8.26 20.07
CA PHE A 306 30.40 9.01 19.12
C PHE A 306 30.39 8.29 17.77
N SER A 307 29.20 8.14 17.19
CA SER A 307 29.04 7.66 15.83
C SER A 307 28.20 8.62 15.01
N SER A 308 28.44 8.67 13.72
CA SER A 308 27.81 9.61 12.80
C SER A 308 27.38 8.85 11.55
N SER A 309 26.20 9.14 11.03
CA SER A 309 25.76 8.56 9.77
C SER A 309 25.12 9.63 8.89
N VAL A 310 25.48 9.62 7.61
CA VAL A 310 24.87 10.43 6.57
C VAL A 310 24.32 9.49 5.52
N SER A 311 23.08 9.70 5.10
CA SER A 311 22.50 8.94 4.00
C SER A 311 21.66 9.84 3.10
N ALA A 312 21.63 9.49 1.83
CA ALA A 312 20.82 10.12 0.80
C ALA A 312 20.17 9.02 -0.05
N ASN A 313 18.88 9.15 -0.32
CA ASN A 313 18.12 8.28 -1.21
C ASN A 313 17.50 9.14 -2.32
N TYR A 314 17.79 8.78 -3.56
CA TYR A 314 17.32 9.47 -4.75
C TYR A 314 16.37 8.58 -5.54
N ILE A 315 15.10 8.98 -5.58
CA ILE A 315 13.99 8.21 -6.14
C ILE A 315 13.55 8.82 -7.48
N VAL A 316 13.76 8.12 -8.58
CA VAL A 316 13.42 8.58 -9.94
C VAL A 316 12.67 7.51 -10.72
N SER A 317 12.23 7.81 -11.96
CA SER A 317 11.53 6.84 -12.81
C SER A 317 12.33 5.56 -13.03
N SER A 318 13.65 5.67 -13.21
CA SER A 318 14.53 4.56 -13.59
C SER A 318 14.90 3.63 -12.43
N GLY A 319 14.61 4.01 -11.19
CA GLY A 319 15.01 3.26 -10.00
C GLY A 319 15.18 4.14 -8.77
N GLU A 320 15.67 3.52 -7.70
CA GLU A 320 16.00 4.13 -6.42
C GLU A 320 17.49 3.91 -6.12
N TYR A 321 18.19 5.00 -5.84
CA TYR A 321 19.63 5.01 -5.61
C TYR A 321 19.91 5.54 -4.21
N SER A 322 20.53 4.76 -3.34
CA SER A 322 20.90 5.22 -2.01
C SER A 322 22.40 5.18 -1.79
N LEU A 323 22.91 6.23 -1.16
CA LEU A 323 24.29 6.35 -0.70
C LEU A 323 24.28 6.63 0.80
N GLY A 324 25.07 5.88 1.56
CA GLY A 324 25.22 6.02 3.00
C GLY A 324 26.69 6.05 3.39
N TYR A 325 27.01 6.82 4.41
CA TYR A 325 28.30 6.81 5.10
C TYR A 325 28.05 6.68 6.59
N ASN A 326 28.65 5.68 7.20
CA ASN A 326 28.53 5.36 8.62
C ASN A 326 29.93 5.40 9.24
N TYR A 327 30.13 6.33 10.18
CA TYR A 327 31.31 6.42 11.02
C TYR A 327 30.98 5.87 12.40
N ASP A 328 31.70 4.84 12.83
CA ASP A 328 31.75 4.35 14.21
C ASP A 328 33.23 4.40 14.67
N PRO A 329 33.53 4.52 15.98
CA PRO A 329 34.92 4.57 16.46
C PRO A 329 35.76 3.35 16.07
N LYS A 330 35.13 2.21 15.79
CA LYS A 330 35.83 0.95 15.45
C LYS A 330 35.90 0.67 13.95
N TYR A 331 35.03 1.27 13.15
CA TYR A 331 34.98 1.02 11.70
C TYR A 331 34.25 2.14 10.97
N HIS A 332 34.51 2.22 9.66
CA HIS A 332 33.80 3.13 8.75
C HIS A 332 33.23 2.30 7.60
N ALA A 333 31.99 2.57 7.24
CA ALA A 333 31.31 1.89 6.15
C ALA A 333 30.73 2.92 5.18
N ILE A 334 30.86 2.63 3.88
CA ILE A 334 30.17 3.34 2.81
C ILE A 334 29.24 2.34 2.16
N ASP A 335 27.96 2.66 2.14
CA ASP A 335 26.90 1.83 1.59
C ASP A 335 26.40 2.46 0.29
N PHE A 336 26.44 1.71 -0.81
CA PHE A 336 25.84 2.11 -2.07
C PHE A 336 24.82 1.06 -2.50
N SER A 337 23.62 1.49 -2.87
CA SER A 337 22.57 0.61 -3.37
C SER A 337 21.87 1.24 -4.56
N ALA A 338 21.54 0.41 -5.54
CA ALA A 338 20.72 0.75 -6.68
C ALA A 338 19.67 -0.35 -6.82
N THR A 339 18.40 0.02 -6.76
CA THR A 339 17.27 -0.91 -6.88
C THR A 339 16.31 -0.44 -7.95
N GLY A 340 15.76 -1.37 -8.70
CA GLY A 340 14.92 -1.09 -9.85
C GLY A 340 14.55 -2.35 -10.59
N ALA A 341 13.84 -2.20 -11.69
CA ALA A 341 13.45 -3.26 -12.58
C ALA A 341 13.64 -2.83 -14.05
N LEU A 342 13.94 -3.80 -14.90
CA LEU A 342 14.01 -3.65 -16.34
C LEU A 342 12.79 -4.32 -16.96
N LEU A 343 11.98 -3.57 -17.70
CA LEU A 343 10.80 -4.08 -18.38
C LEU A 343 11.05 -4.13 -19.88
N LEU A 344 11.09 -5.34 -20.44
CA LEU A 344 11.10 -5.56 -21.87
C LEU A 344 9.66 -5.69 -22.37
N HIS A 345 9.27 -4.84 -23.32
CA HIS A 345 7.93 -4.80 -23.90
C HIS A 345 8.00 -4.52 -25.41
N SER A 346 6.86 -4.51 -26.10
CA SER A 346 6.78 -4.30 -27.56
C SER A 346 7.35 -2.96 -28.06
N GLY A 347 7.53 -2.00 -27.15
CA GLY A 347 8.10 -0.68 -27.42
C GLY A 347 9.58 -0.56 -27.05
N GLY A 348 10.23 -1.64 -26.62
CA GLY A 348 11.64 -1.66 -26.24
C GLY A 348 11.88 -2.01 -24.77
N LEU A 349 12.97 -1.48 -24.24
CA LEU A 349 13.41 -1.67 -22.86
C LEU A 349 13.16 -0.40 -22.06
N THR A 350 12.40 -0.51 -20.98
CA THR A 350 12.13 0.62 -20.07
C THR A 350 12.66 0.29 -18.68
N THR A 351 13.43 1.20 -18.10
CA THR A 351 13.85 1.12 -16.70
C THR A 351 12.72 1.59 -15.79
N SER A 352 12.67 1.04 -14.59
CA SER A 352 11.59 1.32 -13.65
C SER A 352 12.07 1.12 -12.21
N ARG A 353 11.31 1.62 -11.25
CA ARG A 353 11.42 1.17 -9.86
C ARG A 353 11.05 -0.31 -9.75
N THR A 354 11.43 -0.94 -8.65
CA THR A 354 11.11 -2.34 -8.37
C THR A 354 9.63 -2.62 -8.55
N ILE A 355 9.29 -3.58 -9.42
CA ILE A 355 7.93 -4.06 -9.65
C ILE A 355 7.66 -5.19 -8.65
N TYR A 356 6.64 -5.04 -7.81
CA TYR A 356 6.36 -6.01 -6.75
C TYR A 356 5.34 -7.09 -7.13
N ASP A 357 4.28 -6.72 -7.83
CA ASP A 357 3.20 -7.64 -8.21
C ASP A 357 2.66 -7.26 -9.59
N SER A 358 1.77 -6.28 -9.64
CA SER A 358 1.17 -5.76 -10.87
C SER A 358 1.68 -4.36 -11.16
N ALA A 359 1.82 -4.02 -12.44
CA ALA A 359 2.34 -2.73 -12.88
C ALA A 359 1.54 -2.17 -14.07
N VAL A 360 1.73 -0.89 -14.34
CA VAL A 360 1.17 -0.24 -15.53
C VAL A 360 2.31 0.32 -16.36
N LEU A 361 2.40 -0.12 -17.61
CA LEU A 361 3.26 0.50 -18.62
C LEU A 361 2.53 1.69 -19.21
N VAL A 362 3.03 2.89 -18.93
CA VAL A 362 2.55 4.13 -19.57
C VAL A 362 3.28 4.28 -20.90
N LYS A 363 2.51 4.48 -21.97
CA LYS A 363 3.02 4.81 -23.30
C LYS A 363 2.48 6.19 -23.70
N ALA A 364 3.38 7.14 -23.93
CA ALA A 364 3.12 8.43 -24.57
C ALA A 364 4.21 8.62 -25.63
N GLU A 365 3.99 8.02 -26.80
CA GLU A 365 5.00 7.87 -27.85
C GLU A 365 5.70 9.19 -28.18
N ASP A 366 7.04 9.15 -28.21
CA ASP A 366 7.93 10.29 -28.49
C ASP A 366 7.80 11.50 -27.54
N ILE A 367 7.13 11.34 -26.39
CA ILE A 367 7.06 12.39 -25.37
C ILE A 367 8.01 12.09 -24.23
N ASP A 368 9.14 12.79 -24.21
CA ASP A 368 10.07 12.77 -23.08
C ASP A 368 9.56 13.62 -21.91
N ASN A 369 9.95 13.21 -20.70
CA ASN A 369 9.75 13.97 -19.46
C ASN A 369 8.28 14.37 -19.18
N LEU A 370 7.32 13.55 -19.62
CA LEU A 370 5.91 13.68 -19.26
C LEU A 370 5.67 13.10 -17.86
N LYS A 371 5.26 13.95 -16.93
CA LYS A 371 4.99 13.52 -15.55
C LYS A 371 3.76 12.63 -15.49
N VAL A 372 3.86 11.55 -14.73
CA VAL A 372 2.78 10.61 -14.42
C VAL A 372 2.38 10.82 -12.97
N ASN A 373 1.13 11.24 -12.72
CA ASN A 373 0.69 11.67 -11.39
C ASN A 373 0.52 10.52 -10.38
N ASN A 374 0.52 9.28 -10.86
CA ASN A 374 0.28 8.08 -10.05
C ASN A 374 1.43 7.70 -9.13
N ALA A 375 2.61 8.29 -9.31
CA ALA A 375 3.74 8.08 -8.42
C ALA A 375 4.56 9.36 -8.29
N GLN A 376 5.19 9.55 -7.13
CA GLN A 376 6.12 10.64 -6.89
C GLN A 376 7.27 10.58 -7.90
N SER A 377 7.65 11.70 -8.51
CA SER A 377 8.83 11.82 -9.39
C SER A 377 8.89 10.79 -10.51
N LEU A 378 7.73 10.45 -11.09
CA LEU A 378 7.62 9.52 -12.21
C LEU A 378 7.36 10.31 -13.50
N TYR A 379 8.23 10.08 -14.47
CA TYR A 379 8.30 10.74 -15.77
C TYR A 379 8.58 9.72 -16.87
N THR A 380 8.04 9.95 -18.07
CA THR A 380 8.42 9.17 -19.26
C THR A 380 9.89 9.36 -19.60
N ASN A 381 10.49 8.31 -20.14
CA ASN A 381 11.82 8.37 -20.73
C ASN A 381 11.79 9.02 -22.12
N SER A 382 12.96 9.14 -22.75
CA SER A 382 13.12 9.71 -24.08
C SER A 382 12.35 9.00 -25.20
N SER A 383 11.92 7.76 -24.98
CA SER A 383 11.09 6.99 -25.92
C SER A 383 9.59 7.07 -25.59
N GLY A 384 9.20 7.85 -24.58
CA GLY A 384 7.80 8.03 -24.23
C GLY A 384 7.24 6.98 -23.26
N TYR A 385 8.08 6.22 -22.56
CA TYR A 385 7.63 5.15 -21.67
C TYR A 385 7.95 5.43 -20.21
N ALA A 386 7.02 5.07 -19.33
CA ALA A 386 7.21 5.02 -17.89
C ALA A 386 6.51 3.78 -17.32
N VAL A 387 6.95 3.32 -16.15
CA VAL A 387 6.29 2.20 -15.46
C VAL A 387 5.81 2.68 -14.09
N ILE A 388 4.52 2.49 -13.82
CA ILE A 388 3.95 2.66 -12.49
C ILE A 388 4.18 1.34 -11.75
N PRO A 389 5.03 1.32 -10.70
CA PRO A 389 5.51 0.07 -10.08
C PRO A 389 4.48 -0.60 -9.17
N THR A 390 3.45 0.14 -8.74
CA THR A 390 2.44 -0.32 -7.79
C THR A 390 1.04 0.15 -8.21
N VAL A 391 0.12 -0.81 -8.31
CA VAL A 391 -1.31 -0.59 -8.62
C VAL A 391 -2.19 -1.57 -7.84
N THR A 392 -3.45 -1.21 -7.62
CA THR A 392 -4.38 -2.09 -6.91
C THR A 392 -4.93 -3.17 -7.85
N ARG A 393 -4.72 -4.43 -7.51
CA ARG A 393 -5.20 -5.59 -8.30
C ARG A 393 -6.72 -5.72 -8.25
N TYR A 394 -7.32 -6.18 -9.35
CA TYR A 394 -8.77 -6.40 -9.50
C TYR A 394 -9.63 -5.14 -9.26
N GLU A 395 -9.00 -3.96 -9.29
CA GLU A 395 -9.63 -2.67 -9.06
C GLU A 395 -9.35 -1.68 -10.20
N ARG A 396 -10.20 -0.67 -10.32
CA ARG A 396 -10.03 0.41 -11.31
C ARG A 396 -8.93 1.36 -10.86
N ASN A 397 -7.83 1.37 -11.61
CA ASN A 397 -6.73 2.28 -11.41
C ASN A 397 -6.82 3.40 -12.43
N LYS A 398 -7.12 4.63 -11.97
CA LYS A 398 -7.16 5.82 -12.82
C LYS A 398 -5.72 6.32 -13.02
N ILE A 399 -5.23 6.24 -14.24
CA ILE A 399 -3.88 6.63 -14.64
C ILE A 399 -3.95 8.01 -15.29
N SER A 400 -3.12 8.95 -14.86
CA SER A 400 -3.12 10.30 -15.42
C SER A 400 -1.73 10.86 -15.64
N VAL A 401 -1.60 11.66 -16.68
CA VAL A 401 -0.39 12.40 -17.05
C VAL A 401 -0.60 13.89 -16.86
N ASP A 402 0.46 14.61 -16.50
CA ASP A 402 0.42 16.06 -16.30
C ASP A 402 0.77 16.80 -17.60
N THR A 403 -0.24 17.35 -18.26
CA THR A 403 -0.06 18.11 -19.49
C THR A 403 0.71 19.42 -19.28
N ALA A 404 0.88 19.89 -18.03
CA ALA A 404 1.71 21.07 -17.75
C ALA A 404 3.21 20.81 -17.93
N THR A 405 3.66 19.55 -17.91
CA THR A 405 5.08 19.22 -18.12
C THR A 405 5.43 18.98 -19.59
N LEU A 406 4.46 19.04 -20.50
CA LEU A 406 4.69 18.91 -21.93
C LEU A 406 5.47 20.11 -22.48
N SER A 407 6.61 19.84 -23.10
CA SER A 407 7.43 20.79 -23.84
C SER A 407 7.23 20.62 -25.36
N GLY A 408 7.75 21.55 -26.17
CA GLY A 408 7.93 21.33 -27.62
C GLY A 408 6.65 21.26 -28.46
N ASN A 409 5.60 22.02 -28.11
CA ASN A 409 4.30 21.99 -28.80
C ASN A 409 3.69 20.57 -28.83
N ASN A 410 3.84 19.81 -27.75
CA ASN A 410 3.14 18.55 -27.59
C ASN A 410 1.84 18.75 -26.81
N ASP A 411 0.82 17.97 -27.17
CA ASP A 411 -0.43 17.90 -26.41
C ASP A 411 -0.95 16.46 -26.29
N VAL A 412 -1.69 16.20 -25.22
CA VAL A 412 -2.33 14.91 -24.95
C VAL A 412 -3.82 15.17 -24.74
N ALA A 413 -4.63 14.87 -25.76
CA ALA A 413 -6.07 15.16 -25.76
C ALA A 413 -6.82 14.45 -24.62
N ILE A 414 -6.40 13.23 -24.29
CA ILE A 414 -6.98 12.43 -23.19
C ILE A 414 -5.87 12.19 -22.18
N ASN A 415 -5.76 13.05 -21.16
CA ASN A 415 -4.71 12.98 -20.15
C ASN A 415 -4.98 11.96 -19.03
N THR A 416 -6.10 11.22 -19.11
CA THR A 416 -6.48 10.22 -18.11
C THR A 416 -7.05 8.96 -18.77
N THR A 417 -6.60 7.78 -18.34
CA THR A 417 -7.18 6.48 -18.70
C THR A 417 -7.43 5.63 -17.45
N THR A 418 -8.21 4.55 -17.56
CA THR A 418 -8.47 3.63 -16.44
C THR A 418 -8.11 2.20 -16.85
N VAL A 419 -7.36 1.51 -15.99
CA VAL A 419 -6.95 0.11 -16.19
C VAL A 419 -7.36 -0.76 -15.01
N VAL A 420 -7.55 -2.06 -15.23
CA VAL A 420 -7.93 -3.04 -14.20
C VAL A 420 -6.97 -4.24 -14.28
N PRO A 421 -5.83 -4.21 -13.57
CA PRO A 421 -4.84 -5.28 -13.63
C PRO A 421 -5.27 -6.49 -12.79
N THR A 422 -5.03 -7.70 -13.29
CA THR A 422 -5.06 -8.93 -12.47
C THR A 422 -3.75 -9.09 -11.71
N GLN A 423 -3.67 -10.04 -10.78
CA GLN A 423 -2.41 -10.33 -10.07
C GLN A 423 -1.30 -10.70 -11.07
N GLY A 424 -0.10 -10.14 -10.87
CA GLY A 424 1.06 -10.30 -11.75
C GLY A 424 0.94 -9.62 -13.13
N ALA A 425 -0.14 -8.89 -13.42
CA ALA A 425 -0.32 -8.30 -14.75
C ALA A 425 0.46 -6.99 -14.93
N ILE A 426 1.02 -6.83 -16.13
CA ILE A 426 1.56 -5.55 -16.61
C ILE A 426 0.64 -5.05 -17.71
N VAL A 427 -0.13 -4.00 -17.41
CA VAL A 427 -1.17 -3.48 -18.33
C VAL A 427 -0.71 -2.19 -19.00
N LEU A 428 -1.09 -1.98 -20.25
CA LEU A 428 -0.72 -0.80 -21.02
C LEU A 428 -1.72 0.35 -20.79
N ALA A 429 -1.23 1.51 -20.38
CA ALA A 429 -1.94 2.78 -20.39
C ALA A 429 -1.41 3.64 -21.54
N ASN A 430 -2.14 3.66 -22.64
CA ASN A 430 -1.74 4.33 -23.88
C ASN A 430 -2.32 5.75 -23.94
N PHE A 431 -1.44 6.75 -23.97
CA PHE A 431 -1.75 8.16 -24.13
C PHE A 431 -1.34 8.59 -25.54
N GLN A 432 -2.34 8.96 -26.35
CA GLN A 432 -2.12 9.46 -27.70
C GLN A 432 -1.67 10.91 -27.62
N ALA A 433 -0.35 11.11 -27.60
CA ALA A 433 0.23 12.43 -27.70
C ALA A 433 0.32 12.86 -29.18
N LYS A 434 0.13 14.15 -29.42
CA LYS A 434 0.28 14.76 -30.74
C LYS A 434 1.24 15.93 -30.65
N ARG A 435 2.09 16.05 -31.65
CA ARG A 435 2.94 17.23 -31.83
C ARG A 435 2.23 18.23 -32.73
N GLY A 436 2.10 19.46 -32.27
CA GLY A 436 1.58 20.59 -33.03
C GLY A 436 1.26 21.78 -32.13
N ALA A 437 1.27 22.97 -32.73
CA ALA A 437 1.08 24.22 -32.01
C ALA A 437 -0.25 24.27 -31.25
N ARG A 438 -0.23 24.98 -30.12
CA ARG A 438 -1.42 25.31 -29.34
C ARG A 438 -1.87 26.69 -29.79
N VAL A 439 -3.10 26.78 -30.31
CA VAL A 439 -3.62 28.01 -30.90
C VAL A 439 -4.96 28.36 -30.25
N LEU A 440 -5.10 29.62 -29.82
CA LEU A 440 -6.40 30.20 -29.56
C LEU A 440 -6.78 31.05 -30.78
N LEU A 441 -7.71 30.53 -31.57
CA LEU A 441 -8.16 31.13 -32.82
C LEU A 441 -9.44 31.92 -32.59
N LYS A 442 -9.44 33.20 -33.00
CA LYS A 442 -10.64 34.03 -33.01
C LYS A 442 -11.18 34.13 -34.43
N LEU A 443 -12.35 33.56 -34.66
CA LEU A 443 -12.95 33.41 -35.98
C LEU A 443 -14.13 34.36 -36.17
N LYS A 444 -14.13 35.08 -37.29
CA LYS A 444 -15.23 35.95 -37.72
C LYS A 444 -15.74 35.52 -39.09
N TYR A 445 -17.04 35.64 -39.32
CA TYR A 445 -17.69 35.46 -40.63
C TYR A 445 -18.56 36.68 -40.93
N ALA A 446 -18.40 37.29 -42.11
CA ALA A 446 -19.11 38.51 -42.51
C ALA A 446 -19.08 39.64 -41.45
N GLY A 447 -17.93 39.82 -40.79
CA GLY A 447 -17.72 40.84 -39.75
C GLY A 447 -18.32 40.52 -38.37
N LYS A 448 -18.98 39.38 -38.18
CA LYS A 448 -19.53 38.91 -36.89
C LYS A 448 -18.75 37.72 -36.35
N ALA A 449 -18.72 37.55 -35.02
CA ALA A 449 -18.13 36.37 -34.41
C ALA A 449 -18.90 35.10 -34.83
N ILE A 450 -18.17 34.01 -35.04
CA ILE A 450 -18.78 32.70 -35.31
C ILE A 450 -19.57 32.23 -34.09
N ALA A 451 -20.69 31.56 -34.32
CA ALA A 451 -21.62 31.15 -33.27
C ALA A 451 -21.00 30.11 -32.32
N PHE A 452 -21.38 30.19 -31.04
CA PHE A 452 -21.07 29.17 -30.02
C PHE A 452 -21.53 27.77 -30.48
N GLY A 453 -20.71 26.75 -30.20
CA GLY A 453 -21.02 25.36 -30.57
C GLY A 453 -20.64 24.98 -32.01
N THR A 454 -20.12 25.92 -32.80
CA THR A 454 -19.64 25.64 -34.16
C THR A 454 -18.46 24.66 -34.13
N GLN A 455 -18.48 23.65 -34.99
CA GLN A 455 -17.41 22.67 -35.09
C GLN A 455 -16.27 23.20 -35.96
N VAL A 456 -15.05 23.01 -35.47
CA VAL A 456 -13.80 23.40 -36.15
C VAL A 456 -12.96 22.15 -36.32
N SER A 457 -12.59 21.83 -37.56
CA SER A 457 -11.76 20.69 -37.91
C SER A 457 -10.47 21.18 -38.55
N VAL A 458 -9.34 20.71 -38.06
CA VAL A 458 -8.02 20.99 -38.64
C VAL A 458 -7.66 19.83 -39.54
N MET A 459 -7.39 20.14 -40.80
CA MET A 459 -7.03 19.18 -41.84
C MET A 459 -5.56 19.33 -42.20
N GLU A 460 -4.86 18.20 -42.32
CA GLU A 460 -3.53 18.08 -42.90
C GLU A 460 -3.60 16.99 -43.97
N SER A 461 -3.21 17.31 -45.20
CA SER A 461 -3.26 16.35 -46.33
C SER A 461 -4.62 15.61 -46.48
N GLU A 462 -5.74 16.31 -46.29
CA GLU A 462 -7.13 15.80 -46.34
C GLU A 462 -7.54 14.85 -45.19
N GLU A 463 -6.69 14.64 -44.18
CA GLU A 463 -7.07 13.94 -42.94
C GLU A 463 -7.32 14.93 -41.80
N GLN A 464 -8.35 14.68 -40.99
CA GLN A 464 -8.63 15.47 -39.80
C GLN A 464 -7.63 15.10 -38.69
N VAL A 465 -6.72 16.01 -38.38
CA VAL A 465 -5.67 15.80 -37.37
C VAL A 465 -6.09 16.24 -35.98
N THR A 466 -6.88 17.31 -35.86
CA THR A 466 -7.41 17.80 -34.58
C THR A 466 -8.70 18.58 -34.80
N GLY A 467 -9.38 18.96 -33.73
CA GLY A 467 -10.63 19.71 -33.81
C GLY A 467 -11.00 20.36 -32.50
N GLY A 468 -11.91 21.32 -32.57
CA GLY A 468 -12.37 22.09 -31.43
C GLY A 468 -13.79 22.58 -31.64
N ILE A 469 -14.34 23.18 -30.59
CA ILE A 469 -15.67 23.78 -30.59
C ILE A 469 -15.51 25.25 -30.27
N VAL A 470 -16.16 26.10 -31.07
CA VAL A 470 -16.17 27.54 -30.84
C VAL A 470 -16.92 27.85 -29.54
N ALA A 471 -16.25 28.55 -28.64
CA ALA A 471 -16.78 29.05 -27.38
C ALA A 471 -17.36 30.47 -27.57
N ASN A 472 -17.37 31.27 -26.50
CA ASN A 472 -17.84 32.65 -26.56
C ASN A 472 -16.90 33.51 -27.44
N ASP A 473 -17.43 34.60 -27.99
CA ASP A 473 -16.69 35.57 -28.81
C ASP A 473 -16.00 35.02 -30.07
N GLY A 474 -16.45 33.87 -30.57
CA GLY A 474 -15.89 33.24 -31.76
C GLY A 474 -14.52 32.60 -31.53
N GLU A 475 -14.16 32.32 -30.27
CA GLU A 475 -12.86 31.75 -29.90
C GLU A 475 -12.89 30.22 -29.91
N VAL A 476 -11.83 29.60 -30.42
CA VAL A 476 -11.63 28.15 -30.38
C VAL A 476 -10.21 27.84 -29.97
N TYR A 477 -10.05 26.97 -28.98
CA TYR A 477 -8.76 26.41 -28.62
C TYR A 477 -8.52 25.14 -29.44
N LEU A 478 -7.39 25.10 -30.13
CA LEU A 478 -6.94 23.97 -30.93
C LEU A 478 -5.55 23.57 -30.45
N SER A 479 -5.31 22.28 -30.31
CA SER A 479 -4.04 21.72 -29.89
C SER A 479 -3.57 20.62 -30.83
N GLY A 480 -2.24 20.47 -30.94
CA GLY A 480 -1.67 19.57 -31.94
C GLY A 480 -1.90 20.07 -33.37
N VAL A 481 -1.87 21.39 -33.60
CA VAL A 481 -2.07 21.97 -34.93
C VAL A 481 -0.77 21.92 -35.75
N PRO A 482 -0.75 21.30 -36.93
CA PRO A 482 0.44 21.25 -37.78
C PRO A 482 0.91 22.62 -38.26
N GLU A 483 2.17 22.70 -38.68
CA GLU A 483 2.78 23.94 -39.19
C GLU A 483 2.02 24.51 -40.38
N GLN A 484 1.57 23.63 -41.29
CA GLN A 484 0.70 23.96 -42.41
C GLN A 484 -0.57 23.13 -42.32
N SER A 485 -1.70 23.81 -42.13
CA SER A 485 -2.99 23.13 -42.02
C SER A 485 -4.12 23.96 -42.63
N LYS A 486 -5.24 23.31 -42.89
CA LYS A 486 -6.46 23.92 -43.41
C LYS A 486 -7.56 23.74 -42.37
N ILE A 487 -8.12 24.83 -41.87
CA ILE A 487 -9.19 24.79 -40.87
C ILE A 487 -10.53 24.85 -41.59
N ILE A 488 -11.36 23.81 -41.41
CA ILE A 488 -12.75 23.77 -41.84
C ILE A 488 -13.63 24.14 -40.64
N VAL A 489 -14.42 25.20 -40.79
CA VAL A 489 -15.36 25.66 -39.76
C VAL A 489 -16.77 25.41 -40.28
N LYS A 490 -17.60 24.68 -39.54
CA LYS A 490 -18.94 24.27 -39.96
C LYS A 490 -19.97 24.50 -38.87
N TRP A 491 -20.92 25.41 -39.13
CA TRP A 491 -22.02 25.75 -38.21
C TRP A 491 -23.40 25.30 -38.71
N GLY A 492 -23.46 24.66 -39.89
CA GLY A 492 -24.68 24.09 -40.44
C GLY A 492 -24.40 23.16 -41.63
N ASN A 493 -25.47 22.67 -42.27
CA ASN A 493 -25.37 21.69 -43.37
C ASN A 493 -25.42 22.32 -44.77
N GLY A 494 -25.75 23.61 -44.90
CA GLY A 494 -25.72 24.29 -46.19
C GLY A 494 -24.30 24.66 -46.63
N ASN A 495 -24.07 24.79 -47.94
CA ASN A 495 -22.77 25.21 -48.50
C ASN A 495 -22.30 26.59 -48.00
N ASN A 496 -23.24 27.46 -47.62
CA ASN A 496 -22.96 28.80 -47.07
C ASN A 496 -22.85 28.79 -45.52
N GLN A 497 -22.86 27.61 -44.90
CA GLN A 497 -22.77 27.43 -43.45
C GLN A 497 -21.46 26.73 -43.04
N GLN A 498 -20.47 26.82 -43.91
CA GLN A 498 -19.12 26.37 -43.69
C GLN A 498 -18.14 27.34 -44.33
N CYS A 499 -16.94 27.43 -43.81
CA CYS A 499 -15.86 28.20 -44.39
C CYS A 499 -14.53 27.52 -44.15
N THR A 500 -13.51 27.90 -44.92
CA THR A 500 -12.20 27.28 -44.83
C THR A 500 -11.09 28.32 -44.74
N VAL A 501 -10.17 28.15 -43.79
CA VAL A 501 -9.09 29.10 -43.52
C VAL A 501 -7.75 28.37 -43.56
N PRO A 502 -6.78 28.79 -44.41
CA PRO A 502 -5.43 28.26 -44.32
C PRO A 502 -4.74 28.80 -43.06
N LEU A 503 -4.04 27.93 -42.35
CA LEU A 503 -3.27 28.27 -41.17
C LEU A 503 -1.81 27.86 -41.38
N LEU A 504 -0.94 28.86 -41.28
CA LEU A 504 0.50 28.69 -41.24
C LEU A 504 0.96 29.13 -39.85
N LEU A 505 1.61 28.22 -39.13
CA LEU A 505 2.11 28.42 -37.77
C LEU A 505 3.61 28.26 -37.75
N SER A 506 4.28 28.81 -36.73
CA SER A 506 5.66 28.44 -36.42
C SER A 506 5.64 27.47 -35.25
N LEU A 507 6.25 26.30 -35.41
CA LEU A 507 6.41 25.31 -34.33
C LEU A 507 7.59 25.63 -33.40
N GLU A 508 8.38 26.68 -33.68
CA GLU A 508 9.44 27.15 -32.78
C GLU A 508 8.87 27.84 -31.53
N ASN A 509 7.66 28.41 -31.63
CA ASN A 509 7.00 29.03 -30.49
C ASN A 509 6.24 27.98 -29.68
N GLU A 510 6.76 27.65 -28.50
CA GLU A 510 6.18 26.65 -27.59
C GLU A 510 4.96 27.16 -26.78
N LYS A 511 4.67 28.48 -26.80
CA LYS A 511 3.52 29.07 -26.10
C LYS A 511 2.25 29.02 -26.95
N ILE A 512 1.11 29.24 -26.30
CA ILE A 512 -0.18 29.40 -27.00
C ILE A 512 -0.10 30.60 -27.93
N GLN A 513 -0.42 30.39 -29.21
CA GLN A 513 -0.45 31.43 -30.24
C GLN A 513 -1.88 31.98 -30.36
N PHE A 514 -2.03 33.29 -30.25
CA PHE A 514 -3.32 33.96 -30.39
C PHE A 514 -3.45 34.50 -31.81
N ILE A 515 -4.42 34.00 -32.57
CA ILE A 515 -4.54 34.32 -34.00
C ILE A 515 -5.99 34.70 -34.32
N GLU A 516 -6.15 35.85 -34.99
CA GLU A 516 -7.44 36.27 -35.54
C GLU A 516 -7.51 35.99 -37.04
N ARG A 517 -8.62 35.39 -37.48
CA ARG A 517 -8.90 35.10 -38.88
C ARG A 517 -10.34 35.43 -39.23
N VAL A 518 -10.52 35.96 -40.43
CA VAL A 518 -11.83 36.18 -41.03
C VAL A 518 -12.04 35.07 -42.04
N CYS A 519 -13.15 34.34 -41.88
CA CYS A 519 -13.68 33.47 -42.91
C CYS A 519 -14.45 34.31 -43.92
N GLU A 520 -14.11 34.13 -45.19
CA GLU A 520 -14.86 34.63 -46.34
C GLU A 520 -15.88 33.58 -46.83
#